data_AF-A0A9D6PZB4-F1
#
_entry.id   AF-A0A9D6PZB4-F1
#
_cell.length_a   1.000
_cell.length_b   1.000
_cell.length_c   1.000
_cell.angle_alpha   90.00
_cell.angle_beta   90.00
_cell.angle_gamma   90.00
#
_symmetry.space_group_name_H-M   'P 1'
#
loop_
_entity.id
_entity.type
_entity.pdbx_description
1 polymer ?
#
loop_
_entity_poly.entity_id
_entity_poly.type
_entity_poly.pdbx_seq_one_letter_code
_entity_poly.pdbx_strand_id
1 'polypeptide(L)'
;LTVQSWLDAETLWDYGYFEVNDGTGWVSLADTTGLCTTENPNGTLLPGACGFTGFIGEGLASGTHTTTFDLSAYAGSAIDVRFRYVTDAAVQGQGWFLDDLSLDDANGTLSFDDGDDGVWSFEGWMGVPFTAVYPQYYLAEWRNASGFDTGLAYPYRTLFFDQDEWMVERTPYTVPGMLLWYRNFKYSDNFFIGASLFDDPSWGSKGMLLVVDSHPQPLRFSEGAPRPPAGNLGGRNQPSNATFGLVRTTSFKLTRALGFPQQKVFGNQSPVSVFDDSLGYYPGIETFGGFGYFADFDASVVVPATASYPPYWAGVFLPSSFAGNPGPYAYGVTMEVQSQAADGSWGEIFVSP
;
A
#
# COMPACT_ATOMS: atom_id res chain seq x y z
N LEU A 1 -27.29 -29.26 6.71
CA LEU A 1 -25.92 -28.78 6.46
C LEU A 1 -25.50 -27.94 7.64
N THR A 2 -24.34 -28.21 8.23
CA THR A 2 -23.70 -27.35 9.23
C THR A 2 -22.38 -26.83 8.68
N VAL A 3 -21.97 -25.63 9.10
CA VAL A 3 -20.71 -25.00 8.68
C VAL A 3 -20.20 -24.06 9.76
N GLN A 4 -18.90 -24.09 10.04
CA GLN A 4 -18.25 -23.08 10.87
C GLN A 4 -18.16 -21.78 10.07
N SER A 5 -18.69 -20.71 10.63
CA SER A 5 -18.84 -19.42 9.95
C SER A 5 -18.28 -18.30 10.81
N TRP A 6 -17.51 -17.42 10.17
CA TRP A 6 -17.12 -16.13 10.72
C TRP A 6 -17.26 -15.07 9.62
N LEU A 7 -18.00 -14.01 9.86
CA LEU A 7 -18.31 -12.98 8.86
C LEU A 7 -18.08 -11.60 9.47
N ASP A 8 -17.24 -10.78 8.83
CA ASP A 8 -17.12 -9.35 9.11
C ASP A 8 -17.56 -8.56 7.87
N ALA A 9 -18.73 -7.91 7.97
CA ALA A 9 -19.42 -7.28 6.85
C ALA A 9 -20.19 -6.04 7.32
N GLU A 10 -20.33 -5.01 6.47
CA GLU A 10 -21.00 -3.77 6.88
C GLU A 10 -22.44 -4.04 7.34
N THR A 11 -22.72 -3.71 8.61
CA THR A 11 -23.98 -4.02 9.28
C THR A 11 -25.19 -3.47 8.52
N LEU A 12 -26.05 -4.39 8.08
CA LEU A 12 -27.30 -4.14 7.34
C LEU A 12 -27.11 -3.49 5.95
N TRP A 13 -25.89 -3.50 5.41
CA TRP A 13 -25.58 -3.10 4.03
C TRP A 13 -25.09 -4.29 3.23
N ASP A 14 -24.15 -5.03 3.80
CA ASP A 14 -23.55 -6.23 3.22
C ASP A 14 -24.14 -7.49 3.84
N TYR A 15 -24.33 -8.53 3.02
CA TYR A 15 -24.95 -9.77 3.50
C TYR A 15 -24.33 -11.04 2.92
N GLY A 16 -24.19 -12.04 3.78
CA GLY A 16 -23.94 -13.44 3.42
C GLY A 16 -25.23 -14.26 3.37
N TYR A 17 -25.33 -15.18 2.41
CA TYR A 17 -26.47 -16.08 2.20
C TYR A 17 -26.02 -17.51 1.92
N PHE A 18 -26.83 -18.48 2.35
CA PHE A 18 -26.79 -19.84 1.84
C PHE A 18 -27.97 -20.05 0.90
N GLU A 19 -27.71 -20.53 -0.32
CA GLU A 19 -28.71 -20.68 -1.37
C GLU A 19 -28.72 -22.11 -1.93
N VAL A 20 -29.91 -22.59 -2.29
CA VAL A 20 -30.15 -23.91 -2.89
C VAL A 20 -30.81 -23.74 -4.24
N ASN A 21 -30.48 -24.60 -5.19
CA ASN A 21 -31.12 -24.70 -6.50
C ASN A 21 -31.47 -26.16 -6.82
N ASP A 22 -32.74 -26.43 -7.05
CA ASP A 22 -33.29 -27.73 -7.41
C ASP A 22 -33.57 -27.88 -8.93
N GLY A 23 -33.05 -26.94 -9.73
CA GLY A 23 -33.30 -26.81 -11.16
C GLY A 23 -34.32 -25.72 -11.52
N THR A 24 -34.99 -25.12 -10.53
CA THR A 24 -35.97 -24.03 -10.76
C THR A 24 -35.40 -22.63 -10.54
N GLY A 25 -34.19 -22.52 -9.97
CA GLY A 25 -33.53 -21.26 -9.65
C GLY A 25 -32.98 -21.25 -8.23
N TRP A 26 -32.13 -20.25 -7.93
CA TRP A 26 -31.53 -20.09 -6.61
C TRP A 26 -32.51 -19.48 -5.61
N VAL A 27 -32.63 -20.11 -4.45
CA VAL A 27 -33.44 -19.64 -3.32
C VAL A 27 -32.58 -19.60 -2.06
N SER A 28 -32.59 -18.49 -1.33
CA SER A 28 -31.90 -18.38 -0.05
C SER A 28 -32.65 -19.14 1.05
N LEU A 29 -31.94 -19.96 1.80
CA LEU A 29 -32.47 -20.60 3.01
C LEU A 29 -32.05 -19.83 4.25
N ALA A 30 -32.98 -19.68 5.18
CA ALA A 30 -32.67 -19.11 6.48
C ALA A 30 -31.87 -20.10 7.32
N ASP A 31 -30.92 -19.57 8.08
CA ASP A 31 -30.23 -20.33 9.10
C ASP A 31 -31.17 -20.66 10.26
N THR A 32 -31.07 -21.89 10.78
CA THR A 32 -31.92 -22.37 11.86
C THR A 32 -31.40 -22.02 13.26
N THR A 33 -30.20 -21.45 13.36
CA THR A 33 -29.60 -21.04 14.65
C THR A 33 -30.02 -19.63 15.08
N GLY A 34 -30.61 -18.85 14.16
CA GLY A 34 -31.11 -17.50 14.42
C GLY A 34 -30.05 -16.41 14.31
N LEU A 35 -28.96 -16.67 13.60
CA LEU A 35 -27.84 -15.74 13.42
C LEU A 35 -28.02 -14.80 12.21
N CYS A 36 -28.95 -15.12 11.30
CA CYS A 36 -29.29 -14.25 10.17
C CYS A 36 -30.43 -13.27 10.53
N THR A 37 -30.58 -12.19 9.75
CA THR A 37 -31.65 -11.19 9.92
C THR A 37 -32.41 -10.93 8.62
N THR A 38 -33.68 -10.52 8.76
CA THR A 38 -34.52 -10.02 7.65
C THR A 38 -34.62 -8.48 7.66
N GLU A 39 -33.89 -7.81 8.54
CA GLU A 39 -33.82 -6.35 8.56
C GLU A 39 -33.15 -5.85 7.27
N ASN A 40 -33.79 -4.86 6.64
CA ASN A 40 -33.32 -4.28 5.38
C ASN A 40 -33.57 -2.76 5.34
N PRO A 41 -33.05 -1.98 6.31
CA PRO A 41 -33.26 -0.53 6.34
C PRO A 41 -32.65 0.18 5.11
N ASN A 42 -31.64 -0.43 4.50
CA ASN A 42 -30.87 0.15 3.40
C ASN A 42 -31.27 -0.37 2.01
N GLY A 43 -32.19 -1.33 1.94
CA GLY A 43 -32.70 -1.87 0.67
C GLY A 43 -31.74 -2.81 -0.07
N THR A 44 -30.67 -3.29 0.57
CA THR A 44 -29.63 -4.15 -0.03
C THR A 44 -29.84 -5.65 0.21
N LEU A 45 -30.67 -6.05 1.19
CA LEU A 45 -31.00 -7.47 1.43
C LEU A 45 -31.75 -8.07 0.23
N LEU A 46 -31.37 -9.29 -0.18
CA LEU A 46 -32.08 -10.06 -1.20
C LEU A 46 -33.57 -10.23 -0.83
N PRO A 47 -34.52 -9.99 -1.76
CA PRO A 47 -35.95 -10.11 -1.48
C PRO A 47 -36.34 -11.49 -0.95
N GLY A 48 -36.96 -11.53 0.23
CA GLY A 48 -37.43 -12.77 0.86
C GLY A 48 -36.33 -13.60 1.54
N ALA A 49 -35.09 -13.12 1.59
CA ALA A 49 -33.98 -13.82 2.24
C ALA A 49 -33.85 -13.44 3.72
N CYS A 50 -33.11 -14.28 4.46
CA CYS A 50 -32.50 -13.96 5.74
C CYS A 50 -30.99 -13.92 5.49
N GLY A 51 -30.33 -12.80 5.79
CA GLY A 51 -28.91 -12.59 5.50
C GLY A 51 -28.08 -12.45 6.76
N PHE A 52 -26.84 -12.93 6.73
CA PHE A 52 -25.85 -12.69 7.78
C PHE A 52 -25.16 -11.34 7.55
N THR A 53 -24.99 -10.54 8.59
CA THR A 53 -24.36 -9.21 8.51
C THR A 53 -23.84 -8.81 9.89
N GLY A 54 -22.88 -7.89 9.96
CA GLY A 54 -22.33 -7.39 11.22
C GLY A 54 -20.82 -7.15 11.16
N PHE A 55 -20.37 -6.03 11.73
CA PHE A 55 -18.95 -5.76 11.94
C PHE A 55 -18.38 -6.53 13.13
N ILE A 56 -17.06 -6.68 13.20
CA ILE A 56 -16.33 -7.28 14.32
C ILE A 56 -16.96 -6.93 15.67
N GLY A 57 -17.41 -7.95 16.41
CA GLY A 57 -18.11 -7.82 17.69
C GLY A 57 -19.64 -7.94 17.60
N GLU A 58 -20.23 -8.00 16.41
CA GLU A 58 -21.66 -8.19 16.16
C GLU A 58 -21.92 -9.52 15.45
N GLY A 59 -23.12 -10.12 15.62
CA GLY A 59 -23.55 -11.29 14.84
C GLY A 59 -22.49 -12.39 14.69
N LEU A 60 -22.26 -12.83 13.44
CA LEU A 60 -21.21 -13.79 13.07
C LEU A 60 -19.78 -13.25 13.22
N ALA A 61 -19.58 -11.94 13.35
CA ALA A 61 -18.27 -11.31 13.51
C ALA A 61 -17.79 -11.33 14.98
N SER A 62 -18.67 -11.69 15.92
CA SER A 62 -18.36 -11.76 17.36
C SER A 62 -17.46 -12.95 17.75
N GLY A 63 -17.28 -13.90 16.84
CA GLY A 63 -16.49 -15.12 17.01
C GLY A 63 -16.91 -16.16 15.97
N THR A 64 -16.21 -17.29 15.87
CA THR A 64 -16.64 -18.37 14.96
C THR A 64 -17.88 -19.06 15.52
N HIS A 65 -18.92 -19.20 14.70
CA HIS A 65 -20.18 -19.86 15.07
C HIS A 65 -20.51 -20.99 14.11
N THR A 66 -21.19 -22.03 14.57
CA THR A 66 -21.77 -23.04 13.69
C THR A 66 -23.10 -22.52 13.14
N THR A 67 -23.20 -22.31 11.83
CA THR A 67 -24.50 -22.05 11.17
C THR A 67 -25.09 -23.36 10.63
N THR A 68 -26.42 -23.44 10.54
CA THR A 68 -27.15 -24.66 10.20
C THR A 68 -28.29 -24.38 9.23
N PHE A 69 -28.38 -25.17 8.17
CA PHE A 69 -29.42 -25.08 7.14
C PHE A 69 -30.15 -26.42 7.00
N ASP A 70 -31.48 -26.37 7.09
CA ASP A 70 -32.34 -27.54 6.88
C ASP A 70 -32.55 -27.80 5.39
N LEU A 71 -32.10 -28.98 4.93
CA LEU A 71 -32.23 -29.45 3.56
C LEU A 71 -33.29 -30.56 3.42
N SER A 72 -34.06 -30.84 4.48
CA SER A 72 -35.03 -31.95 4.51
C SER A 72 -36.06 -31.90 3.38
N ALA A 73 -36.45 -30.71 2.94
CA ALA A 73 -37.37 -30.49 1.81
C ALA A 73 -36.82 -31.02 0.47
N TYR A 74 -35.51 -31.22 0.37
CA TYR A 74 -34.81 -31.66 -0.84
C TYR A 74 -34.36 -33.13 -0.77
N ALA A 75 -34.77 -33.87 0.26
CA ALA A 75 -34.35 -35.26 0.46
C ALA A 75 -34.72 -36.15 -0.74
N GLY A 76 -33.74 -36.89 -1.25
CA GLY A 76 -33.89 -37.78 -2.41
C GLY A 76 -33.78 -37.08 -3.77
N SER A 77 -33.58 -35.77 -3.81
CA SER A 77 -33.31 -35.00 -5.03
C SER A 77 -31.83 -34.62 -5.12
N ALA A 78 -31.33 -34.45 -6.34
CA ALA A 78 -30.06 -33.77 -6.56
C ALA A 78 -30.32 -32.25 -6.55
N ILE A 79 -29.50 -31.53 -5.78
CA ILE A 79 -29.55 -30.06 -5.66
C ILE A 79 -28.15 -29.49 -5.78
N ASP A 80 -28.06 -28.26 -6.26
CA ASP A 80 -26.86 -27.43 -6.13
C ASP A 80 -27.01 -26.52 -4.90
N VAL A 81 -25.90 -26.25 -4.22
CA VAL A 81 -25.84 -25.37 -3.06
C VAL A 81 -24.72 -24.35 -3.25
N ARG A 82 -24.87 -23.15 -2.68
CA ARG A 82 -23.80 -22.14 -2.68
C ARG A 82 -23.87 -21.21 -1.48
N PHE A 83 -22.71 -20.65 -1.14
CA PHE A 83 -22.60 -19.49 -0.28
C PHE A 83 -22.38 -18.25 -1.13
N ARG A 84 -23.14 -17.20 -0.85
CA ARG A 84 -23.11 -15.94 -1.60
C ARG A 84 -22.91 -14.78 -0.65
N TYR A 85 -21.84 -14.01 -0.86
CA TYR A 85 -21.58 -12.76 -0.15
C TYR A 85 -21.79 -11.59 -1.12
N VAL A 86 -22.56 -10.58 -0.71
CA VAL A 86 -22.89 -9.40 -1.52
C VAL A 86 -22.57 -8.15 -0.72
N THR A 87 -21.79 -7.25 -1.33
CA THR A 87 -21.43 -5.96 -0.74
C THR A 87 -22.00 -4.78 -1.50
N ASP A 88 -22.08 -3.64 -0.83
CA ASP A 88 -22.30 -2.35 -1.46
C ASP A 88 -20.98 -1.77 -2.04
N ALA A 89 -20.99 -0.50 -2.48
CA ALA A 89 -19.83 0.15 -3.11
C ALA A 89 -18.97 0.99 -2.14
N ALA A 90 -19.27 1.01 -0.84
CA ALA A 90 -18.72 1.94 0.11
C ALA A 90 -17.73 1.28 1.09
N VAL A 91 -18.23 0.59 2.12
CA VAL A 91 -17.42 0.07 3.22
C VAL A 91 -17.30 -1.44 3.10
N GLN A 92 -16.12 -1.98 3.39
CA GLN A 92 -15.86 -3.42 3.32
C GLN A 92 -15.30 -3.89 4.65
N GLY A 93 -15.86 -4.97 5.18
CA GLY A 93 -15.25 -5.72 6.28
C GLY A 93 -14.20 -6.72 5.75
N GLN A 94 -13.71 -7.60 6.63
CA GLN A 94 -12.76 -8.65 6.23
C GLN A 94 -13.40 -9.74 5.34
N GLY A 95 -14.73 -9.81 5.28
CA GLY A 95 -15.46 -10.75 4.45
C GLY A 95 -15.97 -11.98 5.22
N TRP A 96 -16.34 -13.02 4.48
CA TRP A 96 -16.91 -14.25 5.03
C TRP A 96 -15.92 -15.40 4.93
N PHE A 97 -15.74 -16.11 6.04
CA PHE A 97 -14.91 -17.29 6.19
C PHE A 97 -15.80 -18.46 6.60
N LEU A 98 -15.61 -19.59 5.92
CA LEU A 98 -16.38 -20.81 6.05
C LEU A 98 -15.42 -21.99 6.19
N ASP A 99 -15.70 -22.89 7.11
CA ASP A 99 -14.85 -24.07 7.39
C ASP A 99 -15.72 -25.21 7.96
N ASP A 100 -15.18 -26.43 8.03
CA ASP A 100 -15.82 -27.62 8.62
C ASP A 100 -17.28 -27.84 8.13
N LEU A 101 -17.48 -27.92 6.82
CA LEU A 101 -18.80 -28.13 6.22
C LEU A 101 -19.23 -29.59 6.40
N SER A 102 -20.32 -29.84 7.13
CA SER A 102 -20.87 -31.17 7.34
C SER A 102 -22.29 -31.31 6.80
N LEU A 103 -22.48 -32.28 5.91
CA LEU A 103 -23.80 -32.72 5.47
C LEU A 103 -24.21 -33.95 6.27
N ASP A 104 -25.17 -33.78 7.16
CA ASP A 104 -25.69 -34.86 8.00
C ASP A 104 -27.13 -35.26 7.62
N ASP A 105 -27.46 -36.53 7.82
CA ASP A 105 -28.83 -37.05 7.85
C ASP A 105 -29.16 -37.71 9.19
N ALA A 106 -30.31 -38.37 9.28
CA ALA A 106 -30.73 -39.06 10.51
C ALA A 106 -29.81 -40.25 10.91
N ASN A 107 -28.96 -40.73 10.01
CA ASN A 107 -28.05 -41.85 10.20
C ASN A 107 -26.59 -41.40 10.47
N GLY A 108 -26.28 -40.11 10.30
CA GLY A 108 -24.98 -39.51 10.60
C GLY A 108 -24.46 -38.62 9.47
N THR A 109 -23.14 -38.38 9.47
CA THR A 109 -22.47 -37.54 8.46
C THR A 109 -22.36 -38.26 7.13
N LEU A 110 -22.98 -37.68 6.10
CA LEU A 110 -22.92 -38.12 4.71
C LEU A 110 -21.68 -37.60 3.99
N SER A 111 -21.29 -36.36 4.28
CA SER A 111 -20.12 -35.70 3.71
C SER A 111 -19.55 -34.69 4.70
N PHE A 112 -18.23 -34.56 4.72
CA PHE A 112 -17.51 -33.55 5.48
C PHE A 112 -16.40 -32.97 4.59
N ASP A 113 -16.21 -31.66 4.65
CA ASP A 113 -15.23 -30.91 3.86
C ASP A 113 -14.66 -29.75 4.68
N ASP A 114 -13.34 -29.72 4.84
CA ASP A 114 -12.55 -28.71 5.56
C ASP A 114 -11.95 -27.64 4.61
N GLY A 115 -12.46 -27.56 3.37
CA GLY A 115 -12.08 -26.56 2.37
C GLY A 115 -10.90 -26.95 1.47
N ASP A 116 -10.29 -28.13 1.66
CA ASP A 116 -9.06 -28.55 0.98
C ASP A 116 -9.26 -29.66 -0.09
N ASP A 117 -10.47 -30.22 -0.23
CA ASP A 117 -10.70 -31.45 -1.01
C ASP A 117 -11.17 -31.24 -2.47
N GLY A 118 -11.43 -29.98 -2.86
CA GLY A 118 -11.82 -29.59 -4.22
C GLY A 118 -13.26 -29.93 -4.62
N VAL A 119 -14.15 -30.19 -3.66
CA VAL A 119 -15.59 -30.42 -3.91
C VAL A 119 -16.32 -29.13 -4.30
N TRP A 120 -15.88 -27.97 -3.80
CA TRP A 120 -16.48 -26.67 -4.11
C TRP A 120 -15.85 -25.96 -5.31
N SER A 121 -16.70 -25.34 -6.13
CA SER A 121 -16.26 -24.35 -7.12
C SER A 121 -16.19 -22.95 -6.51
N PHE A 122 -15.04 -22.30 -6.59
CA PHE A 122 -14.87 -20.93 -6.10
C PHE A 122 -15.14 -19.90 -7.21
N GLU A 123 -16.24 -19.15 -7.08
CA GLU A 123 -16.52 -17.95 -7.87
C GLU A 123 -16.41 -16.71 -6.97
N GLY A 124 -15.27 -16.01 -7.02
CA GLY A 124 -14.97 -14.87 -6.14
C GLY A 124 -14.53 -15.25 -4.72
N TRP A 125 -14.69 -16.53 -4.35
CA TRP A 125 -14.13 -17.12 -3.13
C TRP A 125 -12.66 -17.54 -3.34
N MET A 126 -11.95 -17.72 -2.22
CA MET A 126 -10.59 -18.26 -2.23
C MET A 126 -10.36 -19.18 -1.03
N GLY A 127 -9.63 -20.28 -1.25
CA GLY A 127 -9.15 -21.12 -0.17
C GLY A 127 -8.11 -20.37 0.67
N VAL A 128 -8.21 -20.47 1.99
CA VAL A 128 -7.28 -19.87 2.95
C VAL A 128 -6.68 -20.98 3.85
N PRO A 129 -5.40 -20.90 4.27
CA PRO A 129 -4.48 -19.81 4.03
C PRO A 129 -3.95 -19.78 2.59
N PHE A 130 -3.76 -18.59 2.04
CA PHE A 130 -3.08 -18.40 0.76
C PHE A 130 -1.85 -17.52 0.93
N THR A 131 -0.92 -17.64 -0.03
CA THR A 131 0.18 -16.68 -0.15
C THR A 131 -0.28 -15.53 -1.04
N ALA A 132 -0.43 -14.34 -0.47
CA ALA A 132 -0.76 -13.15 -1.25
C ALA A 132 0.44 -12.75 -2.13
N VAL A 133 0.21 -12.62 -3.44
CA VAL A 133 1.20 -12.17 -4.41
C VAL A 133 0.78 -10.82 -4.96
N TYR A 134 1.59 -9.80 -4.71
CA TYR A 134 1.32 -8.44 -5.16
C TYR A 134 2.25 -8.05 -6.31
N PRO A 135 1.73 -7.61 -7.47
CA PRO A 135 2.54 -7.02 -8.52
C PRO A 135 3.28 -5.79 -8.01
N GLN A 136 4.56 -5.68 -8.37
CA GLN A 136 5.40 -4.53 -8.06
C GLN A 136 6.23 -4.22 -9.31
N TYR A 137 6.42 -2.95 -9.64
CA TYR A 137 7.20 -2.55 -10.81
C TYR A 137 7.71 -1.13 -10.70
N TYR A 138 8.73 -0.83 -11.50
CA TYR A 138 9.21 0.52 -11.71
C TYR A 138 8.53 1.17 -12.93
N LEU A 139 8.29 2.48 -12.87
CA LEU A 139 7.92 3.30 -14.03
C LEU A 139 9.01 4.36 -14.21
N ALA A 140 9.68 4.34 -15.37
CA ALA A 140 10.62 5.37 -15.75
C ALA A 140 9.94 6.33 -16.75
N GLU A 141 10.00 7.63 -16.46
CA GLU A 141 9.53 8.68 -17.37
C GLU A 141 10.61 9.75 -17.57
N TRP A 142 10.73 10.27 -18.79
CA TRP A 142 11.62 11.40 -19.06
C TRP A 142 10.87 12.71 -18.85
N ARG A 143 11.29 13.51 -17.87
CA ARG A 143 10.71 14.81 -17.53
C ARG A 143 11.61 15.91 -18.05
N ASN A 144 11.03 16.98 -18.59
CA ASN A 144 11.76 18.12 -19.13
C ASN A 144 10.99 19.43 -18.91
N ALA A 145 11.55 20.58 -19.25
CA ALA A 145 10.89 21.87 -19.09
C ALA A 145 10.02 22.24 -20.32
N SER A 146 9.15 21.33 -20.79
CA SER A 146 8.28 21.55 -21.96
C SER A 146 6.81 21.28 -21.67
N GLY A 147 5.92 21.93 -22.41
CA GLY A 147 4.47 21.76 -22.27
C GLY A 147 3.97 22.00 -20.84
N PHE A 148 3.23 21.04 -20.30
CA PHE A 148 2.72 21.07 -18.92
C PHE A 148 3.85 21.12 -17.88
N ASP A 149 4.99 20.47 -18.16
CA ASP A 149 6.12 20.38 -17.24
C ASP A 149 6.96 21.66 -17.17
N THR A 150 6.66 22.70 -17.94
CA THR A 150 7.18 24.06 -17.69
C THR A 150 6.87 24.53 -16.25
N GLY A 151 5.79 24.00 -15.65
CA GLY A 151 5.43 24.20 -14.25
C GLY A 151 6.48 23.72 -13.24
N LEU A 152 7.37 22.79 -13.61
CA LEU A 152 8.42 22.26 -12.75
C LEU A 152 9.47 23.31 -12.34
N ALA A 153 9.52 24.47 -13.01
CA ALA A 153 10.31 25.62 -12.57
C ALA A 153 9.69 26.38 -11.38
N TYR A 154 8.42 26.11 -11.05
CA TYR A 154 7.61 26.89 -10.13
C TYR A 154 6.95 26.12 -8.96
N PRO A 155 7.28 24.87 -8.57
CA PRO A 155 6.80 24.32 -7.31
C PRO A 155 7.12 25.27 -6.16
N TYR A 156 6.20 25.36 -5.20
CA TYR A 156 6.27 26.41 -4.18
C TYR A 156 5.93 25.88 -2.79
N ARG A 157 6.50 26.55 -1.80
CA ARG A 157 6.08 26.47 -0.40
C ARG A 157 5.62 27.83 0.06
N THR A 158 4.76 27.81 1.06
CA THR A 158 4.22 29.02 1.69
C THR A 158 4.80 29.12 3.09
N LEU A 159 5.22 30.33 3.45
CA LEU A 159 5.64 30.69 4.79
C LEU A 159 4.64 31.69 5.34
N PHE A 160 4.20 31.45 6.56
CA PHE A 160 3.34 32.34 7.33
C PHE A 160 4.11 32.79 8.56
N PHE A 161 4.22 34.10 8.75
CA PHE A 161 4.84 34.70 9.95
C PHE A 161 3.77 35.11 10.96
N ASP A 162 2.64 35.64 10.46
CA ASP A 162 1.39 35.84 11.16
C ASP A 162 0.21 35.58 10.21
N GLN A 163 -1.00 35.85 10.68
CA GLN A 163 -2.25 35.65 9.93
C GLN A 163 -2.39 36.57 8.70
N ASP A 164 -1.53 37.59 8.54
CA ASP A 164 -1.60 38.58 7.48
C ASP A 164 -0.41 38.53 6.50
N GLU A 165 0.65 37.76 6.80
CA GLU A 165 1.84 37.62 5.93
C GLU A 165 1.90 36.27 5.20
N TRP A 166 1.75 36.30 3.87
CA TRP A 166 1.92 35.14 2.98
C TRP A 166 3.13 35.31 2.07
N MET A 167 4.22 34.61 2.37
CA MET A 167 5.41 34.57 1.51
C MET A 167 5.45 33.26 0.71
N VAL A 168 5.62 33.39 -0.60
CA VAL A 168 5.77 32.26 -1.52
C VAL A 168 7.23 32.13 -1.94
N GLU A 169 7.84 30.99 -1.65
CA GLU A 169 9.17 30.64 -2.14
C GLU A 169 9.09 29.48 -3.12
N ARG A 170 9.97 29.48 -4.12
CA ARG A 170 9.98 28.49 -5.18
C ARG A 170 11.11 27.47 -4.99
N THR A 171 10.81 26.22 -5.31
CA THR A 171 11.74 25.09 -5.33
C THR A 171 11.64 24.47 -6.73
N PRO A 172 12.36 25.03 -7.72
CA PRO A 172 12.39 24.46 -9.06
C PRO A 172 12.91 23.02 -9.01
N TYR A 173 12.22 22.11 -9.70
CA TYR A 173 12.64 20.72 -9.82
C TYR A 173 13.71 20.59 -10.91
N THR A 174 14.58 19.60 -10.73
CA THR A 174 15.69 19.30 -11.64
C THR A 174 15.15 18.57 -12.86
N VAL A 175 15.19 19.23 -14.00
CA VAL A 175 14.87 18.68 -15.33
C VAL A 175 15.82 19.29 -16.36
N PRO A 176 16.13 18.58 -17.47
CA PRO A 176 15.60 17.28 -17.87
C PRO A 176 16.22 16.10 -17.10
N GLY A 177 15.49 14.99 -16.99
CA GLY A 177 15.97 13.76 -16.38
C GLY A 177 14.92 12.65 -16.31
N MET A 178 15.37 11.44 -16.03
CA MET A 178 14.52 10.28 -15.74
C MET A 178 13.94 10.41 -14.33
N LEU A 179 12.62 10.54 -14.19
CA LEU A 179 11.93 10.34 -12.93
C LEU A 179 11.55 8.87 -12.81
N LEU A 180 11.92 8.26 -11.69
CA LEU A 180 11.66 6.85 -11.43
C LEU A 180 10.61 6.71 -10.33
N TRP A 181 9.56 5.96 -10.61
CA TRP A 181 8.52 5.62 -9.66
C TRP A 181 8.63 4.15 -9.28
N TYR A 182 8.33 3.83 -8.03
CA TYR A 182 8.12 2.48 -7.55
C TYR A 182 6.65 2.26 -7.21
N ARG A 183 6.01 1.32 -7.91
CA ARG A 183 4.62 0.91 -7.71
C ARG A 183 4.57 -0.39 -6.91
N ASN A 184 3.77 -0.42 -5.85
CA ASN A 184 3.59 -1.61 -5.03
C ASN A 184 2.10 -1.86 -4.71
N PHE A 185 1.53 -2.92 -5.27
CA PHE A 185 0.12 -3.28 -5.07
C PHE A 185 -0.19 -3.91 -3.70
N LYS A 186 0.82 -4.17 -2.86
CA LYS A 186 0.60 -4.55 -1.45
C LYS A 186 -0.11 -3.44 -0.67
N TYR A 187 0.08 -2.19 -1.07
CA TYR A 187 -0.47 -1.02 -0.39
C TYR A 187 -1.57 -0.38 -1.24
N SER A 188 -2.69 -0.05 -0.61
CA SER A 188 -3.87 0.56 -1.25
C SER A 188 -3.71 2.06 -1.53
N ASP A 189 -2.90 2.75 -0.72
CA ASP A 189 -2.75 4.19 -0.75
C ASP A 189 -1.36 4.64 -0.23
N ASN A 190 -1.17 5.97 -0.20
CA ASN A 190 0.00 6.64 0.39
C ASN A 190 -0.39 7.55 1.57
N PHE A 191 -1.62 7.43 2.11
CA PHE A 191 -2.15 8.39 3.08
C PHE A 191 -1.41 8.32 4.42
N PHE A 192 -1.14 7.10 4.91
CA PHE A 192 -0.44 6.89 6.17
C PHE A 192 0.74 5.93 6.03
N ILE A 193 1.83 6.41 5.44
CA ILE A 193 3.13 5.69 5.33
C ILE A 193 3.66 5.23 6.69
N GLY A 194 3.27 5.90 7.79
CA GLY A 194 3.66 5.53 9.15
C GLY A 194 3.34 4.07 9.52
N ALA A 195 2.25 3.51 9.01
CA ALA A 195 1.85 2.14 9.31
C ALA A 195 2.73 1.08 8.63
N SER A 196 3.36 1.40 7.50
CA SER A 196 4.17 0.46 6.73
C SER A 196 5.66 0.54 7.05
N LEU A 197 6.09 1.45 7.94
CA LEU A 197 7.51 1.75 8.17
C LEU A 197 8.34 0.53 8.53
N PHE A 198 7.76 -0.43 9.26
CA PHE A 198 8.47 -1.62 9.76
C PHE A 198 8.26 -2.88 8.93
N ASP A 199 7.46 -2.81 7.87
CA ASP A 199 7.27 -3.94 6.95
C ASP A 199 8.60 -4.34 6.28
N ASP A 200 8.73 -5.62 5.95
CA ASP A 200 9.76 -6.10 5.03
C ASP A 200 9.71 -5.36 3.66
N PRO A 201 10.84 -5.24 2.93
CA PRO A 201 12.14 -5.87 3.21
C PRO A 201 13.08 -5.06 4.10
N SER A 202 12.78 -3.80 4.41
CA SER A 202 13.61 -2.97 5.29
C SER A 202 12.76 -1.88 5.91
N TRP A 203 13.25 -1.28 7.00
CA TRP A 203 12.57 -0.14 7.59
C TRP A 203 12.65 1.09 6.69
N GLY A 204 11.54 1.83 6.61
CA GLY A 204 11.42 3.06 5.82
C GLY A 204 10.10 3.18 5.08
N SER A 205 9.98 4.18 4.20
CA SER A 205 8.74 4.46 3.48
C SER A 205 8.38 3.36 2.48
N LYS A 206 7.13 2.87 2.59
CA LYS A 206 6.47 1.98 1.63
C LYS A 206 5.05 2.46 1.38
N GLY A 207 4.58 2.36 0.14
CA GLY A 207 3.26 2.84 -0.24
C GLY A 207 2.87 2.37 -1.64
N MET A 208 1.66 2.70 -2.05
CA MET A 208 1.04 2.31 -3.31
C MET A 208 1.85 2.78 -4.54
N LEU A 209 2.38 4.01 -4.52
CA LEU A 209 3.19 4.59 -5.60
C LEU A 209 4.09 5.71 -5.07
N LEU A 210 5.41 5.50 -5.05
CA LEU A 210 6.37 6.46 -4.50
C LEU A 210 7.45 6.81 -5.52
N VAL A 211 8.08 7.98 -5.38
CA VAL A 211 9.22 8.39 -6.21
C VAL A 211 10.52 7.84 -5.62
N VAL A 212 11.35 7.23 -6.46
CA VAL A 212 12.74 6.89 -6.14
C VAL A 212 13.57 8.14 -6.34
N ASP A 213 14.15 8.65 -5.25
CA ASP A 213 14.90 9.90 -5.24
C ASP A 213 16.38 9.58 -5.49
N SER A 214 16.94 10.09 -6.59
CA SER A 214 18.36 9.92 -6.91
C SER A 214 19.31 10.53 -5.86
N HIS A 215 18.80 11.44 -5.03
CA HIS A 215 19.49 12.09 -3.92
C HIS A 215 18.71 11.90 -2.61
N PRO A 216 18.61 10.66 -2.09
CA PRO A 216 17.67 10.30 -1.03
C PRO A 216 18.02 10.92 0.34
N GLN A 217 19.14 11.62 0.45
CA GLN A 217 19.52 12.29 1.69
C GLN A 217 18.68 13.56 1.89
N PRO A 218 18.14 13.81 3.09
CA PRO A 218 17.21 14.91 3.27
C PRO A 218 17.89 16.27 3.06
N LEU A 219 17.22 17.16 2.34
CA LEU A 219 17.58 18.56 2.25
C LEU A 219 17.14 19.23 3.55
N ARG A 220 18.11 19.77 4.32
CA ARG A 220 17.84 20.28 5.67
C ARG A 220 18.33 21.70 5.88
N PHE A 221 17.63 22.44 6.73
CA PHE A 221 18.18 23.62 7.40
C PHE A 221 19.19 23.17 8.48
N SER A 222 20.35 23.83 8.55
CA SER A 222 21.51 23.35 9.32
C SER A 222 21.52 23.79 10.79
N GLU A 223 20.58 24.62 11.24
CA GLU A 223 20.62 25.23 12.58
C GLU A 223 19.28 25.10 13.33
N GLY A 224 19.35 24.72 14.61
CA GLY A 224 18.24 24.82 15.57
C GLY A 224 17.11 23.79 15.47
N ALA A 225 17.22 22.76 14.62
CA ALA A 225 16.22 21.67 14.62
C ALA A 225 16.32 20.87 15.94
N PRO A 226 15.23 20.72 16.72
CA PRO A 226 15.28 20.09 18.04
C PRO A 226 15.59 18.59 17.98
N ARG A 227 15.26 17.95 16.85
CA ARG A 227 15.61 16.56 16.46
C ARG A 227 15.14 16.31 15.02
N PRO A 228 15.64 15.27 14.34
CA PRO A 228 15.06 14.80 13.08
C PRO A 228 13.58 14.40 13.22
N PRO A 229 12.75 14.60 12.17
CA PRO A 229 13.05 15.24 10.88
C PRO A 229 12.78 16.76 10.86
N ALA A 230 12.74 17.45 12.02
CA ALA A 230 12.21 18.82 12.14
C ALA A 230 12.97 19.93 11.37
N GLY A 231 14.15 19.61 10.84
CA GLY A 231 14.95 20.50 9.99
C GLY A 231 14.80 20.25 8.49
N ASN A 232 14.10 19.19 8.09
CA ASN A 232 14.01 18.74 6.71
C ASN A 232 13.05 19.60 5.89
N LEU A 233 13.26 19.61 4.59
CA LEU A 233 12.27 20.06 3.63
C LEU A 233 11.15 19.02 3.54
N GLY A 234 9.89 19.46 3.44
CA GLY A 234 8.76 18.52 3.32
C GLY A 234 8.67 17.88 1.94
N GLY A 235 7.79 16.88 1.80
CA GLY A 235 7.62 16.08 0.58
C GLY A 235 7.26 16.84 -0.71
N ARG A 236 6.93 18.13 -0.64
CA ARG A 236 6.75 19.00 -1.82
C ARG A 236 8.07 19.61 -2.32
N ASN A 237 9.09 19.68 -1.48
CA ASN A 237 10.36 20.35 -1.80
C ASN A 237 11.53 19.37 -1.81
N GLN A 238 11.47 18.33 -0.96
CA GLN A 238 12.47 17.27 -0.91
C GLN A 238 12.71 16.62 -2.29
N PRO A 239 11.70 16.17 -3.06
CA PRO A 239 11.93 15.48 -4.34
C PRO A 239 12.31 16.41 -5.51
N SER A 240 12.73 17.66 -5.23
CA SER A 240 13.15 18.62 -6.28
C SER A 240 14.41 18.20 -7.03
N ASN A 241 15.17 17.25 -6.49
CA ASN A 241 16.38 16.68 -7.05
C ASN A 241 16.24 15.17 -7.32
N ALA A 242 15.00 14.64 -7.37
CA ALA A 242 14.76 13.20 -7.47
C ALA A 242 15.13 12.57 -8.82
N THR A 243 15.25 13.35 -9.88
CA THR A 243 15.52 12.82 -11.22
C THR A 243 16.93 12.26 -11.34
N PHE A 244 17.06 11.14 -12.06
CA PHE A 244 18.34 10.62 -12.54
C PHE A 244 18.67 11.31 -13.87
N GLY A 245 19.91 11.70 -14.11
CA GLY A 245 20.26 12.41 -15.33
C GLY A 245 21.72 12.82 -15.41
N LEU A 246 22.04 13.63 -16.43
CA LEU A 246 23.40 14.07 -16.74
C LEU A 246 23.66 15.53 -16.36
N VAL A 247 22.66 16.22 -15.80
CA VAL A 247 22.74 17.62 -15.39
C VAL A 247 22.84 17.77 -13.87
N ARG A 248 23.53 18.81 -13.42
CA ARG A 248 23.55 19.18 -12.00
C ARG A 248 22.15 19.58 -11.53
N THR A 249 21.85 19.30 -10.26
CA THR A 249 20.54 19.65 -9.69
C THR A 249 20.33 21.16 -9.63
N THR A 250 19.07 21.60 -9.74
CA THR A 250 18.74 23.03 -9.72
C THR A 250 18.92 23.60 -8.32
N SER A 251 19.78 24.59 -8.17
CA SER A 251 19.94 25.29 -6.88
C SER A 251 18.76 26.22 -6.59
N PHE A 252 18.38 26.37 -5.33
CA PHE A 252 17.34 27.28 -4.91
C PHE A 252 17.59 27.83 -3.51
N LYS A 253 16.86 28.88 -3.12
CA LYS A 253 17.01 29.55 -1.83
C LYS A 253 15.68 29.53 -1.10
N LEU A 254 15.70 29.06 0.15
CA LEU A 254 14.51 29.04 1.00
C LEU A 254 14.80 29.73 2.34
N THR A 255 13.72 30.13 2.98
CA THR A 255 13.67 30.71 4.31
C THR A 255 12.92 29.76 5.24
N ARG A 256 13.41 29.62 6.47
CA ARG A 256 12.70 29.04 7.61
C ARG A 256 12.35 30.21 8.52
N ALA A 257 11.09 30.30 8.92
CA ALA A 257 10.55 31.46 9.64
C ALA A 257 10.33 31.20 11.15
N LEU A 258 9.69 30.06 11.47
CA LEU A 258 9.21 29.77 12.82
C LEU A 258 10.31 29.18 13.72
N GLY A 259 10.48 29.78 14.91
CA GLY A 259 11.39 29.33 15.98
C GLY A 259 12.87 29.63 15.75
N PHE A 260 13.37 29.44 14.53
CA PHE A 260 14.77 29.70 14.15
C PHE A 260 14.84 30.26 12.73
N PRO A 261 14.76 31.59 12.56
CA PRO A 261 14.76 32.20 11.25
C PRO A 261 16.10 31.97 10.54
N GLN A 262 16.07 31.28 9.40
CA GLN A 262 17.27 30.97 8.62
C GLN A 262 16.97 31.14 7.14
N GLN A 263 17.87 31.76 6.40
CA GLN A 263 17.86 31.71 4.95
C GLN A 263 18.99 30.79 4.47
N LYS A 264 18.67 29.84 3.61
CA LYS A 264 19.63 28.85 3.12
C LYS A 264 19.55 28.71 1.60
N VAL A 265 20.72 28.71 0.96
CA VAL A 265 20.87 28.27 -0.42
C VAL A 265 21.10 26.76 -0.40
N PHE A 266 20.23 26.02 -1.04
CA PHE A 266 20.42 24.62 -1.38
C PHE A 266 21.19 24.60 -2.71
N GLY A 267 22.48 24.32 -2.61
CA GLY A 267 23.38 24.30 -3.76
C GLY A 267 23.09 23.13 -4.69
N ASN A 268 23.62 23.22 -5.92
CA ASN A 268 23.53 22.10 -6.83
C ASN A 268 24.34 20.88 -6.33
N GLN A 269 23.87 19.69 -6.68
CA GLN A 269 24.52 18.41 -6.46
C GLN A 269 25.00 17.86 -7.81
N SER A 270 25.99 16.98 -7.76
CA SER A 270 26.46 16.26 -8.95
C SER A 270 25.33 15.39 -9.52
N PRO A 271 25.26 15.23 -10.85
CA PRO A 271 24.29 14.31 -11.46
C PRO A 271 24.48 12.88 -10.94
N VAL A 272 23.35 12.17 -10.80
CA VAL A 272 23.29 10.72 -10.59
C VAL A 272 22.60 10.15 -11.82
N SER A 273 23.33 9.42 -12.67
CA SER A 273 22.81 8.92 -13.95
C SER A 273 22.30 7.49 -13.89
N VAL A 274 22.61 6.75 -12.81
CA VAL A 274 22.30 5.33 -12.68
C VAL A 274 21.40 5.10 -11.48
N PHE A 275 20.27 4.45 -11.72
CA PHE A 275 19.53 3.71 -10.72
C PHE A 275 20.08 2.27 -10.67
N ASP A 276 20.30 1.74 -9.47
CA ASP A 276 20.77 0.38 -9.21
C ASP A 276 20.05 -0.13 -7.96
N ASP A 277 19.17 -1.12 -8.12
CA ASP A 277 18.35 -1.65 -7.04
C ASP A 277 19.14 -2.39 -5.94
N SER A 278 20.44 -2.58 -6.12
CA SER A 278 21.34 -3.01 -5.04
C SER A 278 21.67 -1.91 -4.05
N LEU A 279 21.34 -0.65 -4.35
CA LEU A 279 21.53 0.51 -3.50
C LEU A 279 20.25 0.90 -2.74
N GLY A 280 20.43 1.52 -1.58
CA GLY A 280 19.36 2.08 -0.77
C GLY A 280 18.94 3.47 -1.21
N TYR A 281 17.64 3.67 -1.39
CA TYR A 281 17.03 4.95 -1.76
C TYR A 281 16.17 5.56 -0.65
N TYR A 282 16.19 4.95 0.55
CA TYR A 282 15.56 5.51 1.73
C TYR A 282 16.62 6.17 2.64
N PRO A 283 16.40 7.40 3.15
CA PRO A 283 17.33 8.11 4.02
C PRO A 283 17.85 7.32 5.24
N GLY A 284 17.05 6.37 5.74
CA GLY A 284 17.40 5.52 6.86
C GLY A 284 17.15 6.16 8.22
N ILE A 285 18.01 5.81 9.17
CA ILE A 285 17.95 6.20 10.57
C ILE A 285 19.22 6.98 10.91
N GLU A 286 19.07 8.01 11.74
CA GLU A 286 20.18 8.76 12.29
C GLU A 286 20.10 8.87 13.80
N THR A 287 21.26 9.03 14.42
CA THR A 287 21.37 9.10 15.88
C THR A 287 21.35 10.56 16.34
N PHE A 288 20.43 10.90 17.25
CA PHE A 288 20.35 12.22 17.88
C PHE A 288 20.12 12.07 19.38
N GLY A 289 20.97 12.69 20.20
CA GLY A 289 20.84 12.62 21.67
C GLY A 289 20.90 11.20 22.25
N GLY A 290 21.55 10.25 21.56
CA GLY A 290 21.63 8.84 21.96
C GLY A 290 20.45 7.96 21.52
N PHE A 291 19.48 8.51 20.79
CA PHE A 291 18.33 7.78 20.25
C PHE A 291 18.36 7.73 18.72
N GLY A 292 17.84 6.66 18.14
CA GLY A 292 17.64 6.54 16.70
C GLY A 292 16.34 7.21 16.27
N TYR A 293 16.40 8.01 15.21
CA TYR A 293 15.26 8.63 14.55
C TYR A 293 15.30 8.33 13.07
N PHE A 294 14.14 8.12 12.44
CA PHE A 294 14.09 8.17 10.98
C PHE A 294 14.64 9.53 10.51
N ALA A 295 15.62 9.47 9.61
CA ALA A 295 16.24 10.66 9.05
C ALA A 295 15.17 11.48 8.30
N ASP A 296 14.30 10.81 7.55
CA ASP A 296 13.07 11.37 7.00
C ASP A 296 12.09 10.24 6.70
N PHE A 297 10.97 10.17 7.42
CA PHE A 297 10.15 8.95 7.47
C PHE A 297 9.25 8.78 6.23
N ASP A 298 8.93 9.86 5.54
CA ASP A 298 8.06 9.90 4.36
C ASP A 298 8.80 10.37 3.09
N ALA A 299 10.14 10.36 3.10
CA ALA A 299 10.95 10.67 1.94
C ALA A 299 11.33 9.42 1.13
N SER A 300 11.26 9.55 -0.20
CA SER A 300 11.59 8.51 -1.17
C SER A 300 10.99 7.13 -0.81
N VAL A 301 11.74 6.04 -0.99
CA VAL A 301 11.19 4.68 -0.94
C VAL A 301 12.22 3.61 -0.55
N VAL A 302 11.75 2.60 0.19
CA VAL A 302 12.44 1.32 0.34
C VAL A 302 12.19 0.48 -0.92
N VAL A 303 13.26 0.21 -1.67
CA VAL A 303 13.21 -0.63 -2.87
C VAL A 303 12.95 -2.11 -2.53
N PRO A 304 12.33 -2.89 -3.44
CA PRO A 304 12.11 -4.31 -3.25
C PRO A 304 13.43 -5.07 -3.14
N ALA A 305 13.39 -6.17 -2.38
CA ALA A 305 14.48 -7.11 -2.25
C ALA A 305 13.92 -8.54 -2.11
N THR A 306 14.72 -9.54 -2.42
CA THR A 306 14.36 -10.96 -2.29
C THR A 306 14.41 -11.45 -0.84
N ALA A 307 15.01 -10.68 0.07
CA ALA A 307 15.06 -10.94 1.50
C ALA A 307 15.18 -9.64 2.29
N SER A 308 14.91 -9.69 3.59
CA SER A 308 15.02 -8.53 4.45
C SER A 308 16.47 -8.07 4.60
N TYR A 309 16.67 -6.76 4.63
CA TYR A 309 17.96 -6.11 4.81
C TYR A 309 17.85 -4.99 5.86
N PRO A 310 18.93 -4.69 6.60
CA PRO A 310 18.89 -3.65 7.61
C PRO A 310 18.77 -2.27 6.97
N PRO A 311 18.07 -1.31 7.60
CA PRO A 311 18.03 0.07 7.11
C PRO A 311 19.40 0.74 7.20
N TYR A 312 19.60 1.81 6.44
CA TYR A 312 20.79 2.65 6.62
C TYR A 312 20.74 3.25 8.03
N TRP A 313 21.83 3.15 8.78
CA TRP A 313 21.93 3.73 10.12
C TRP A 313 23.18 4.59 10.25
N ALA A 314 23.00 5.90 10.23
CA ALA A 314 24.09 6.85 10.42
C ALA A 314 24.63 6.78 11.87
N GLY A 315 25.92 6.44 11.99
CA GLY A 315 26.63 6.38 13.28
C GLY A 315 26.85 4.98 13.85
N VAL A 316 26.45 3.91 13.15
CA VAL A 316 26.79 2.52 13.50
C VAL A 316 27.71 1.94 12.43
N PHE A 317 28.83 1.33 12.84
CA PHE A 317 29.67 0.54 11.93
C PHE A 317 28.93 -0.75 11.57
N LEU A 318 28.18 -0.73 10.48
CA LEU A 318 27.74 -1.95 9.81
C LEU A 318 28.83 -2.39 8.81
N PRO A 319 29.02 -3.68 8.55
CA PRO A 319 29.81 -4.13 7.41
C PRO A 319 29.33 -3.41 6.15
N SER A 320 30.25 -2.89 5.34
CA SER A 320 29.94 -2.02 4.19
C SER A 320 28.97 -2.63 3.17
N SER A 321 28.79 -3.96 3.18
CA SER A 321 27.86 -4.69 2.33
C SER A 321 26.38 -4.63 2.77
N PHE A 322 26.05 -4.06 3.95
CA PHE A 322 24.68 -4.00 4.49
C PHE A 322 24.30 -2.61 5.04
N ALA A 323 24.90 -1.54 4.53
CA ALA A 323 24.62 -0.17 4.97
C ALA A 323 23.30 0.38 4.38
N GLY A 324 22.15 -0.24 4.66
CA GLY A 324 20.87 0.20 4.11
C GLY A 324 20.60 -0.14 2.66
N ASN A 325 21.45 -1.00 2.10
CA ASN A 325 21.42 -1.42 0.71
C ASN A 325 20.85 -2.85 0.63
N PRO A 326 19.96 -3.14 -0.34
CA PRO A 326 19.58 -4.52 -0.66
C PRO A 326 20.79 -5.41 -0.97
N GLY A 327 21.79 -4.87 -1.67
CA GLY A 327 23.04 -5.55 -2.00
C GLY A 327 22.78 -6.91 -2.67
N PRO A 328 23.19 -8.06 -2.07
CA PRO A 328 22.97 -9.38 -2.65
C PRO A 328 21.49 -9.81 -2.73
N TYR A 329 20.58 -9.08 -2.08
CA TYR A 329 19.14 -9.34 -2.11
C TYR A 329 18.41 -8.50 -3.17
N ALA A 330 19.13 -7.72 -3.98
CA ALA A 330 18.54 -6.95 -5.07
C ALA A 330 17.98 -7.85 -6.17
N TYR A 331 17.06 -7.31 -6.99
CA TYR A 331 16.55 -8.04 -8.16
C TYR A 331 17.47 -7.90 -9.38
N GLY A 332 18.48 -7.02 -9.33
CA GLY A 332 19.48 -6.83 -10.38
C GLY A 332 19.16 -5.71 -11.36
N VAL A 333 18.08 -4.97 -11.11
CA VAL A 333 17.59 -3.95 -12.03
C VAL A 333 18.48 -2.71 -11.97
N THR A 334 19.08 -2.35 -13.10
CA THR A 334 19.71 -1.05 -13.29
C THR A 334 19.07 -0.26 -14.43
N MET A 335 19.03 1.06 -14.28
CA MET A 335 18.57 1.99 -15.30
C MET A 335 19.55 3.16 -15.40
N GLU A 336 20.26 3.25 -16.51
CA GLU A 336 21.29 4.27 -16.73
C GLU A 336 20.89 5.25 -17.83
N VAL A 337 20.90 6.54 -17.52
CA VAL A 337 20.81 7.61 -18.51
C VAL A 337 22.16 7.73 -19.23
N GLN A 338 22.23 7.21 -20.45
CA GLN A 338 23.45 7.16 -21.28
C GLN A 338 23.69 8.46 -22.03
N SER A 339 22.62 9.02 -22.60
CA SER A 339 22.67 10.23 -23.40
C SER A 339 21.36 11.02 -23.31
N GLN A 340 21.40 12.30 -23.70
CA GLN A 340 20.21 13.13 -23.76
C GLN A 340 20.29 14.15 -24.90
N ALA A 341 19.12 14.60 -25.35
CA ALA A 341 19.03 15.69 -26.31
C ALA A 341 19.63 16.98 -25.74
N ALA A 342 20.25 17.80 -26.60
CA ALA A 342 20.78 19.11 -26.21
C ALA A 342 19.68 20.06 -25.70
N ASP A 343 18.45 19.92 -26.21
CA ASP A 343 17.27 20.67 -25.76
C ASP A 343 16.52 19.99 -24.59
N GLY A 344 17.00 18.85 -24.11
CA GLY A 344 16.39 18.08 -23.03
C GLY A 344 15.09 17.36 -23.41
N SER A 345 14.70 17.33 -24.69
CA SER A 345 13.44 16.74 -25.13
C SER A 345 13.34 15.23 -24.88
N TRP A 346 14.45 14.51 -24.92
CA TRP A 346 14.54 13.07 -24.68
C TRP A 346 15.83 12.67 -23.97
N GLY A 347 15.82 11.47 -23.37
CA GLY A 347 16.98 10.77 -22.82
C GLY A 347 17.00 9.31 -23.26
N GLU A 348 18.19 8.78 -23.52
CA GLU A 348 18.42 7.37 -23.80
C GLU A 348 18.71 6.66 -22.48
N ILE A 349 17.83 5.72 -22.10
CA ILE A 349 17.93 4.98 -20.85
C ILE A 349 18.24 3.52 -21.20
N PHE A 350 19.39 3.03 -20.74
CA PHE A 350 19.73 1.63 -20.83
C PHE A 350 19.21 0.91 -19.58
N VAL A 351 18.39 -0.13 -19.78
CA VAL A 351 17.83 -0.95 -18.69
C VAL A 351 18.48 -2.32 -18.76
N SER A 352 19.13 -2.74 -17.67
CA SER A 352 19.63 -4.11 -17.53
C SER A 352 18.88 -4.85 -16.43
N PRO A 353 18.58 -6.15 -16.63
CA PRO A 353 18.14 -7.03 -15.56
C PRO A 353 19.29 -7.47 -14.65
#